data_AF-A0AAV6BS71-F1
#
_entry.id   AF-A0AAV6BS71-F1
#
_cell.length_a   1.000
_cell.length_b   1.000
_cell.length_c   1.000
_cell.angle_alpha   90.00
_cell.angle_beta   90.00
_cell.angle_gamma   90.00
#
_symmetry.space_group_name_H-M   'P 1'
#
loop_
_entity.id
_entity.type
_entity.pdbx_description
1 polymer ?
#
loop_
_entity_poly.entity_id
_entity_poly.type
_entity_poly.pdbx_seq_one_letter_code
_entity_poly.pdbx_strand_id
1 'polypeptide(L)'
;QLDQLARSIDNDLAPRSTVLTGATVTYEEHLSKNVRTVRNVVGVLPGSNPDRAKEAIVIGAHYDHVGLGGHLSMSPERTGEIHNGADDNASGTSSIIEIARQAAGQRDRFPRTLVFVAFAGEERGLLGSAHYVEWPAVPVENTIAMLNLDMVGRARGNVDVSGLEYAPSMEEDLRAAAQGLRGLSIKREGPGAGRSDDSNFQSRRIPAINFFTGFHGDYHRPGDDWEKIDAQGTSQIATLAFELAARLAARPTRPEFVQR
;
A
#
# COMPACT_ATOMS: atom_id res chain seq x y z
N GLN A 1 -23.09 -21.71 -32.11
CA GLN A 1 -21.84 -21.17 -32.66
C GLN A 1 -21.15 -20.25 -31.65
N LEU A 2 -21.83 -19.24 -31.10
CA LEU A 2 -21.25 -18.38 -30.04
C LEU A 2 -20.91 -19.15 -28.76
N ASP A 3 -21.76 -20.06 -28.28
CA ASP A 3 -21.45 -20.87 -27.08
C ASP A 3 -20.22 -21.77 -27.26
N GLN A 4 -19.97 -22.21 -28.49
CA GLN A 4 -18.82 -23.06 -28.82
C GLN A 4 -17.55 -22.23 -28.90
N LEU A 5 -17.66 -21.01 -29.43
CA LEU A 5 -16.60 -20.02 -29.43
C LEU A 5 -16.23 -19.60 -28.00
N ALA A 6 -17.22 -19.29 -27.17
CA ALA A 6 -17.05 -18.95 -25.75
C ALA A 6 -16.34 -20.09 -25.01
N ARG A 7 -16.86 -21.32 -25.08
CA ARG A 7 -16.19 -22.49 -24.47
C ARG A 7 -14.78 -22.73 -24.97
N SER A 8 -14.50 -22.42 -26.25
CA SER A 8 -13.15 -22.58 -26.79
C SER A 8 -12.17 -21.53 -26.26
N ILE A 9 -12.64 -20.30 -26.00
CA ILE A 9 -11.88 -19.23 -25.37
C ILE A 9 -11.70 -19.53 -23.88
N ASP A 10 -12.73 -19.98 -23.17
CA ASP A 10 -12.65 -20.27 -21.73
C ASP A 10 -11.70 -21.44 -21.42
N ASN A 11 -11.52 -22.36 -22.36
CA ASN A 11 -10.65 -23.53 -22.18
C ASN A 11 -9.15 -23.19 -22.21
N ASP A 12 -8.72 -22.19 -22.99
CA ASP A 12 -7.31 -21.87 -23.18
C ASP A 12 -6.95 -20.40 -22.99
N LEU A 13 -7.95 -19.56 -22.69
CA LEU A 13 -7.88 -18.12 -22.49
C LEU A 13 -7.31 -17.36 -23.70
N ALA A 14 -7.29 -17.97 -24.88
CA ALA A 14 -6.73 -17.36 -26.08
C ALA A 14 -7.83 -16.81 -27.00
N PRO A 15 -7.69 -15.56 -27.48
CA PRO A 15 -8.73 -14.92 -28.29
C PRO A 15 -8.95 -15.68 -29.60
N ARG A 16 -10.23 -15.85 -29.97
CA ARG A 16 -10.66 -16.42 -31.25
C ARG A 16 -11.24 -15.34 -32.15
N SER A 17 -10.42 -14.32 -32.38
CA SER A 17 -10.80 -13.17 -33.20
C SER A 17 -10.95 -13.57 -34.66
N THR A 18 -12.05 -13.16 -35.29
CA THR A 18 -12.26 -13.28 -36.73
C THR A 18 -12.67 -11.92 -37.28
N VAL A 19 -12.34 -11.67 -38.55
CA VAL A 19 -12.76 -10.45 -39.24
C VAL A 19 -14.26 -10.55 -39.54
N LEU A 20 -15.05 -9.67 -38.94
CA LEU A 20 -16.46 -9.51 -39.27
C LEU A 20 -16.59 -8.56 -40.48
N THR A 21 -16.81 -9.13 -41.66
CA THR A 21 -17.05 -8.36 -42.89
C THR A 21 -18.50 -7.86 -42.95
N GLY A 22 -18.69 -6.58 -43.29
CA GLY A 22 -20.02 -5.96 -43.41
C GLY A 22 -20.72 -5.62 -42.09
N ALA A 23 -20.08 -5.86 -40.94
CA ALA A 23 -20.59 -5.44 -39.65
C ALA A 23 -20.23 -3.96 -39.38
N THR A 24 -21.22 -3.19 -38.94
CA THR A 24 -21.01 -1.83 -38.40
C THR A 24 -21.50 -1.82 -36.97
N VAL A 25 -20.65 -1.40 -36.03
CA VAL A 25 -21.02 -1.17 -34.63
C VAL A 25 -21.15 0.33 -34.44
N THR A 26 -22.30 0.77 -33.95
CA THR A 26 -22.46 2.13 -33.41
C THR A 26 -22.34 2.01 -31.90
N TYR A 27 -21.35 2.67 -31.34
CA TYR A 27 -21.11 2.73 -29.90
C TYR A 27 -21.22 4.19 -29.47
N GLU A 28 -22.05 4.44 -28.46
CA GLU A 28 -22.21 5.75 -27.84
C GLU A 28 -21.86 5.61 -26.37
N GLU A 29 -20.83 6.35 -25.93
CA GLU A 29 -20.41 6.40 -24.53
C GLU A 29 -20.78 7.75 -23.93
N HIS A 30 -21.56 7.72 -22.87
CA HIS A 30 -21.88 8.92 -22.11
C HIS A 30 -21.00 8.96 -20.85
N LEU A 31 -19.90 9.70 -20.92
CA LEU A 31 -19.01 9.92 -19.78
C LEU A 31 -19.48 11.12 -18.96
N SER A 32 -19.82 10.91 -17.70
CA SER A 32 -20.04 11.99 -16.72
C SER A 32 -18.86 12.08 -15.75
N LYS A 33 -18.18 13.22 -15.69
CA LYS A 33 -17.06 13.43 -14.76
C LYS A 33 -17.58 13.79 -13.37
N ASN A 34 -17.49 12.84 -12.43
CA ASN A 34 -17.79 13.07 -11.02
C ASN A 34 -16.52 13.51 -10.28
N VAL A 35 -16.40 14.81 -9.99
CA VAL A 35 -15.25 15.36 -9.25
C VAL A 35 -15.60 15.48 -7.78
N ARG A 36 -14.73 14.95 -6.91
CA ARG A 36 -14.82 15.10 -5.45
C ARG A 36 -13.45 15.53 -4.91
N THR A 37 -13.45 16.42 -3.93
CA THR A 37 -12.23 16.79 -3.22
C THR A 37 -12.02 15.87 -2.03
N VAL A 38 -10.89 15.17 -2.02
CA VAL A 38 -10.37 14.39 -0.90
C VAL A 38 -9.04 15.00 -0.45
N ARG A 39 -8.49 14.54 0.68
CA ARG A 39 -7.24 15.10 1.23
C ARG A 39 -6.38 13.99 1.82
N ASN A 40 -5.12 13.92 1.43
CA ASN A 40 -4.15 13.20 2.23
C ASN A 40 -4.01 13.90 3.59
N VAL A 41 -3.84 13.13 4.66
CA VAL A 41 -3.50 13.64 5.99
C VAL A 41 -2.02 13.38 6.22
N VAL A 42 -1.25 14.45 6.48
CA VAL A 42 0.21 14.36 6.59
C VAL A 42 0.67 14.82 7.97
N GLY A 43 1.45 13.99 8.64
CA GLY A 43 2.19 14.32 9.86
C GLY A 43 3.69 14.30 9.61
N VAL A 44 4.44 15.27 10.14
CA VAL A 44 5.89 15.34 9.97
C VAL A 44 6.57 15.34 11.33
N LEU A 45 7.49 14.41 11.55
CA LEU A 45 8.39 14.36 12.70
C LEU A 45 9.79 14.76 12.24
N PRO A 46 10.27 15.98 12.54
CA PRO A 46 11.59 16.43 12.11
C PRO A 46 12.71 15.56 12.68
N GLY A 47 13.68 15.20 11.84
CA GLY A 47 14.83 14.39 12.25
C GLY A 47 15.62 15.01 13.40
N SER A 48 16.22 14.17 14.25
CA SER A 48 17.02 14.59 15.41
C SER A 48 18.36 15.22 15.04
N ASN A 49 18.91 14.91 13.86
CA ASN A 49 20.17 15.45 13.37
C ASN A 49 19.91 16.54 12.31
N PRO A 50 20.25 17.82 12.56
CA PRO A 50 20.03 18.92 11.62
C PRO A 50 20.64 18.72 10.22
N ASP A 51 21.79 18.04 10.14
CA ASP A 51 22.48 17.81 8.87
C ASP A 51 21.76 16.77 7.99
N ARG A 52 20.96 15.90 8.63
CA ARG A 52 20.26 14.77 7.99
C ARG A 52 18.75 14.96 7.96
N ALA A 53 18.20 15.92 8.70
CA ALA A 53 16.76 16.19 8.78
C ALA A 53 16.12 16.64 7.46
N LYS A 54 16.93 17.03 6.46
CA LYS A 54 16.44 17.31 5.10
C LYS A 54 16.01 16.06 4.35
N GLU A 55 16.56 14.89 4.70
CA GLU A 55 16.18 13.59 4.15
C GLU A 55 14.97 13.04 4.91
N ALA A 56 14.07 12.37 4.19
CA ALA A 56 12.84 11.84 4.75
C ALA A 56 12.61 10.37 4.45
N ILE A 57 11.97 9.67 5.39
CA ILE A 57 11.35 8.37 5.17
C ILE A 57 9.84 8.60 5.24
N VAL A 58 9.12 8.18 4.20
CA VAL A 58 7.66 8.21 4.19
C VAL A 58 7.14 6.89 4.76
N ILE A 59 6.18 6.97 5.69
CA ILE A 59 5.47 5.82 6.25
C ILE A 59 3.98 6.04 5.94
N GLY A 60 3.40 5.19 5.11
CA GLY A 60 2.11 5.42 4.50
C GLY A 60 1.12 4.28 4.65
N ALA A 61 -0.16 4.63 4.59
CA ALA A 61 -1.31 3.74 4.44
C ALA A 61 -2.45 4.57 3.84
N HIS A 62 -3.40 3.96 3.12
CA HIS A 62 -4.60 4.69 2.72
C HIS A 62 -5.68 4.60 3.79
N TYR A 63 -6.54 5.62 3.86
CA TYR A 63 -7.63 5.69 4.83
C TYR A 63 -9.02 5.61 4.21
N ASP A 64 -9.12 5.67 2.87
CA ASP A 64 -10.38 5.43 2.18
C ASP A 64 -10.66 3.93 2.00
N HIS A 65 -11.92 3.63 1.71
CA HIS A 65 -12.38 2.30 1.32
C HIS A 65 -13.57 2.42 0.34
N VAL A 66 -14.14 1.30 -0.09
CA VAL A 66 -15.24 1.26 -1.08
C VAL A 66 -16.60 1.80 -0.58
N GLY A 67 -16.72 2.15 0.70
CA GLY A 67 -17.86 2.88 1.26
C GLY A 67 -19.16 2.06 1.24
N LEU A 68 -20.08 2.35 0.31
CA LEU A 68 -21.33 1.60 0.16
C LEU A 68 -21.23 0.50 -0.93
N GLY A 69 -20.01 0.17 -1.34
CA GLY A 69 -19.75 -0.82 -2.38
C GLY A 69 -20.06 -0.32 -3.79
N GLY A 70 -20.73 -1.16 -4.60
CA GLY A 70 -20.97 -0.90 -6.02
C GLY A 70 -19.93 -1.59 -6.92
N HIS A 71 -19.50 -0.92 -7.98
CA HIS A 71 -18.61 -1.50 -9.01
C HIS A 71 -17.21 -1.93 -8.51
N LEU A 72 -16.75 -1.40 -7.37
CA LEU A 72 -15.50 -1.80 -6.72
C LEU A 72 -15.72 -2.85 -5.62
N SER A 73 -16.97 -3.17 -5.28
CA SER A 73 -17.26 -4.20 -4.29
C SER A 73 -17.06 -5.59 -4.87
N MET A 74 -16.52 -6.50 -4.05
CA MET A 74 -16.48 -7.93 -4.36
C MET A 74 -17.80 -8.64 -4.01
N SER A 75 -18.79 -7.92 -3.47
CA SER A 75 -20.18 -8.36 -3.27
C SER A 75 -21.16 -7.36 -3.89
N PRO A 76 -21.22 -7.23 -5.23
CA PRO A 76 -22.07 -6.26 -5.91
C PRO A 76 -23.56 -6.41 -5.58
N GLU A 77 -24.00 -7.62 -5.24
CA GLU A 77 -25.36 -7.92 -4.77
C GLU A 77 -25.71 -7.26 -3.42
N ARG A 78 -24.69 -6.79 -2.67
CA ARG A 78 -24.81 -6.09 -1.37
C ARG A 78 -24.53 -4.60 -1.49
N THR A 79 -24.66 -4.03 -2.69
CA THR A 79 -24.53 -2.58 -2.91
C THR A 79 -25.51 -1.81 -2.02
N GLY A 80 -25.01 -0.79 -1.32
CA GLY A 80 -25.76 -0.01 -0.34
C GLY A 80 -25.48 -0.40 1.11
N GLU A 81 -24.86 -1.55 1.36
CA GLU A 81 -24.33 -1.90 2.68
C GLU A 81 -22.97 -1.24 2.94
N ILE A 82 -22.72 -0.91 4.21
CA ILE A 82 -21.45 -0.28 4.62
C ILE A 82 -20.31 -1.30 4.54
N HIS A 83 -19.23 -0.89 3.89
CA HIS A 83 -17.94 -1.58 3.88
C HIS A 83 -17.01 -0.82 4.81
N ASN A 84 -16.77 -1.38 6.00
CA ASN A 84 -16.00 -0.71 7.05
C ASN A 84 -14.50 -0.64 6.72
N GLY A 85 -13.97 -1.60 5.97
CA GLY A 85 -12.55 -1.60 5.59
C GLY A 85 -11.62 -1.79 6.78
N ALA A 86 -11.99 -2.68 7.70
CA ALA A 86 -11.24 -2.87 8.93
C ALA A 86 -9.81 -3.37 8.66
N ASP A 87 -9.65 -4.32 7.74
CA ASP A 87 -8.35 -4.72 7.24
C ASP A 87 -7.87 -3.78 6.15
N ASP A 88 -8.75 -3.45 5.20
CA ASP A 88 -8.50 -2.65 4.00
C ASP A 88 -9.16 -1.26 4.09
N ASN A 89 -8.53 -0.23 4.64
CA ASN A 89 -7.18 -0.23 5.22
C ASN A 89 -7.09 0.51 6.57
N ALA A 90 -8.12 0.35 7.42
CA ALA A 90 -8.06 0.85 8.78
C ALA A 90 -6.92 0.20 9.59
N SER A 91 -6.54 -1.04 9.28
CA SER A 91 -5.40 -1.73 9.89
C SER A 91 -4.06 -1.03 9.61
N GLY A 92 -3.79 -0.62 8.37
CA GLY A 92 -2.61 0.16 8.00
C GLY A 92 -2.66 1.57 8.56
N THR A 93 -3.80 2.25 8.44
CA THR A 93 -3.98 3.61 8.98
C THR A 93 -3.78 3.65 10.50
N SER A 94 -4.34 2.69 11.25
CA SER A 94 -4.12 2.60 12.70
C SER A 94 -2.65 2.28 13.05
N SER A 95 -1.99 1.45 12.24
CA SER A 95 -0.56 1.14 12.40
C SER A 95 0.32 2.37 12.22
N ILE A 96 0.11 3.20 11.19
CA ILE A 96 0.94 4.41 10.99
C ILE A 96 0.73 5.44 12.10
N ILE A 97 -0.47 5.53 12.69
CA ILE A 97 -0.75 6.39 13.85
C ILE A 97 0.04 5.91 15.07
N GLU A 98 0.06 4.59 15.33
CA GLU A 98 0.82 4.02 16.44
C GLU A 98 2.34 4.17 16.25
N ILE A 99 2.84 3.95 15.03
CA ILE A 99 4.26 4.19 14.68
C ILE A 99 4.61 5.67 14.92
N ALA A 100 3.76 6.61 14.51
CA ALA A 100 3.96 8.03 14.73
C ALA A 100 4.05 8.37 16.24
N ARG A 101 3.14 7.81 17.04
CA ARG A 101 3.14 7.97 18.50
C ARG A 101 4.44 7.46 19.13
N GLN A 102 4.90 6.27 18.75
CA GLN A 102 6.15 5.70 19.27
C GLN A 102 7.38 6.48 18.81
N ALA A 103 7.43 6.89 17.54
CA ALA A 103 8.53 7.66 16.99
C ALA A 103 8.67 9.04 17.65
N ALA A 104 7.54 9.71 17.92
CA ALA A 104 7.55 10.98 18.66
C ALA A 104 8.18 10.83 20.05
N GLY A 105 7.92 9.71 20.74
CA GLY A 105 8.52 9.40 22.05
C GLY A 105 9.98 8.94 22.00
N GLN A 106 10.50 8.60 20.82
CA GLN A 106 11.87 8.09 20.61
C GLN A 106 12.60 8.84 19.49
N ARG A 107 12.34 10.15 19.38
CA ARG A 107 12.82 11.00 18.27
C ARG A 107 14.33 10.89 18.02
N ASP A 108 15.13 10.70 19.07
CA ASP A 108 16.59 10.58 18.96
C ASP A 108 17.06 9.41 18.10
N ARG A 109 16.25 8.35 17.97
CA ARG A 109 16.52 7.20 17.08
C ARG A 109 16.46 7.57 15.60
N PHE A 110 15.87 8.71 15.25
CA PHE A 110 15.56 9.09 13.87
C PHE A 110 16.33 10.37 13.49
N PRO A 111 17.59 10.27 13.03
CA PRO A 111 18.34 11.44 12.57
C PRO A 111 17.76 12.07 11.30
N ARG A 112 16.94 11.33 10.55
CA ARG A 112 16.20 11.79 9.37
C ARG A 112 14.75 12.07 9.71
N THR A 113 14.09 12.92 8.93
CA THR A 113 12.68 13.24 9.12
C THR A 113 11.81 12.01 8.80
N LEU A 114 10.78 11.79 9.60
CA LEU A 114 9.71 10.84 9.26
C LEU A 114 8.49 11.62 8.79
N VAL A 115 7.90 11.17 7.68
CA VAL A 115 6.65 11.72 7.17
C VAL A 115 5.60 10.62 7.17
N PHE A 116 4.54 10.82 7.95
CA PHE A 116 3.41 9.90 8.04
C PHE A 116 2.32 10.39 7.09
N VAL A 117 1.82 9.52 6.23
CA VAL A 117 0.79 9.90 5.26
C VAL A 117 -0.37 8.92 5.29
N ALA A 118 -1.56 9.41 5.62
CA ALA A 118 -2.80 8.71 5.33
C ALA A 118 -3.28 9.14 3.94
N PHE A 119 -3.15 8.28 2.94
CA PHE A 119 -3.52 8.56 1.55
C PHE A 119 -5.02 8.47 1.33
N ALA A 120 -5.55 9.33 0.46
CA ALA A 120 -6.94 9.29 0.04
C ALA A 120 -7.07 8.79 -1.40
N GLY A 121 -8.09 7.98 -1.68
CA GLY A 121 -8.43 7.58 -3.04
C GLY A 121 -7.52 6.49 -3.59
N GLU A 122 -6.99 5.62 -2.73
CA GLU A 122 -6.22 4.44 -3.16
C GLU A 122 -7.11 3.51 -3.99
N GLU A 123 -8.32 3.25 -3.49
CA GLU A 123 -9.33 2.36 -4.07
C GLU A 123 -9.84 2.85 -5.44
N ARG A 124 -9.54 4.11 -5.77
CA ARG A 124 -9.90 4.77 -7.03
C ARG A 124 -8.70 4.87 -7.99
N GLY A 125 -7.61 4.18 -7.69
CA GLY A 125 -6.39 4.15 -8.49
C GLY A 125 -5.28 5.04 -7.93
N LEU A 126 -4.95 4.88 -6.64
CA LEU A 126 -3.76 5.45 -6.00
C LEU A 126 -3.67 6.98 -6.09
N LEU A 127 -4.82 7.66 -6.08
CA LEU A 127 -4.91 9.09 -6.38
C LEU A 127 -4.16 9.94 -5.34
N GLY A 128 -4.19 9.52 -4.08
CA GLY A 128 -3.57 10.20 -2.96
C GLY A 128 -2.04 10.15 -3.03
N SER A 129 -1.45 8.96 -3.19
CA SER A 129 -0.01 8.83 -3.33
C SER A 129 0.52 9.46 -4.63
N ALA A 130 -0.23 9.36 -5.74
CA ALA A 130 0.11 10.05 -6.99
C ALA A 130 0.19 11.57 -6.78
N HIS A 131 -0.80 12.17 -6.10
CA HIS A 131 -0.76 13.59 -5.75
C HIS A 131 0.40 13.91 -4.78
N TYR A 132 0.65 13.05 -3.80
CA TYR A 132 1.71 13.30 -2.80
C TYR A 132 3.09 13.34 -3.43
N VAL A 133 3.42 12.42 -4.35
CA VAL A 133 4.76 12.41 -4.97
C VAL A 133 4.99 13.60 -5.92
N GLU A 134 3.93 14.28 -6.35
CA GLU A 134 4.00 15.56 -7.09
C GLU A 134 4.11 16.77 -6.16
N TRP A 135 3.40 16.74 -5.03
CA TRP A 135 3.31 17.84 -4.07
C TRP A 135 3.64 17.38 -2.64
N PRO A 136 4.88 16.90 -2.38
CA PRO A 136 5.21 16.25 -1.13
C PRO A 136 5.51 17.27 -0.02
N ALA A 137 5.38 16.85 1.24
CA ALA A 137 5.71 17.68 2.40
C ALA A 137 7.24 17.94 2.54
N VAL A 138 8.05 17.03 2.00
CA VAL A 138 9.50 17.16 1.86
C VAL A 138 9.81 16.94 0.37
N PRO A 139 10.72 17.71 -0.27
CA PRO A 139 11.03 17.53 -1.69
C PRO A 139 11.27 16.05 -2.04
N VAL A 140 10.64 15.57 -3.12
CA VAL A 140 10.57 14.12 -3.42
C VAL A 140 11.95 13.51 -3.59
N GLU A 141 12.93 14.29 -4.05
CA GLU A 141 14.33 13.93 -4.24
C GLU A 141 15.09 13.70 -2.93
N ASN A 142 14.53 14.19 -1.81
CA ASN A 142 15.02 13.97 -0.46
C ASN A 142 14.29 12.83 0.25
N THR A 143 13.27 12.23 -0.36
CA THR A 143 12.66 11.00 0.16
C THR A 143 13.58 9.82 -0.14
N ILE A 144 14.14 9.21 0.91
CA ILE A 144 15.14 8.15 0.76
C ILE A 144 14.53 6.75 0.74
N ALA A 145 13.32 6.60 1.26
CA ALA A 145 12.57 5.36 1.28
C ALA A 145 11.09 5.62 1.59
N MET A 146 10.24 4.69 1.19
CA MET A 146 8.84 4.63 1.58
C MET A 146 8.47 3.25 2.14
N LEU A 147 7.75 3.24 3.26
CA LEU A 147 7.22 2.04 3.90
C LEU A 147 5.69 2.11 3.83
N ASN A 148 5.05 1.25 3.04
CA ASN A 148 3.60 1.18 2.92
C ASN A 148 3.01 0.08 3.79
N LEU A 149 1.94 0.38 4.51
CA LEU A 149 1.17 -0.59 5.28
C LEU A 149 -0.22 -0.70 4.68
N ASP A 150 -0.49 -1.83 4.04
CA ASP A 150 -1.75 -2.12 3.36
C ASP A 150 -2.26 -3.48 3.83
N MET A 151 -3.51 -3.56 4.29
CA MET A 151 -4.11 -4.81 4.76
C MET A 151 -3.18 -5.60 5.69
N VAL A 152 -2.81 -4.98 6.81
CA VAL A 152 -1.90 -5.53 7.84
C VAL A 152 -2.65 -6.10 9.06
N GLY A 153 -3.97 -6.21 8.96
CA GLY A 153 -4.91 -6.67 9.96
C GLY A 153 -5.06 -8.19 10.05
N ARG A 154 -4.58 -8.97 9.06
CA ARG A 154 -4.82 -10.43 8.97
C ARG A 154 -3.57 -11.28 9.07
N ALA A 155 -2.54 -10.76 9.72
CA ALA A 155 -1.21 -11.36 9.77
C ALA A 155 -1.22 -12.88 10.05
N ARG A 156 -1.88 -13.33 11.13
CA ARG A 156 -1.94 -14.75 11.52
C ARG A 156 -0.57 -15.43 11.46
N GLY A 157 0.42 -14.71 11.99
CA GLY A 157 1.83 -15.11 12.03
C GLY A 157 2.62 -14.95 10.73
N ASN A 158 2.10 -14.27 9.70
CA ASN A 158 2.78 -14.02 8.44
C ASN A 158 2.62 -12.55 7.99
N VAL A 159 3.59 -12.06 7.24
CA VAL A 159 3.49 -10.80 6.49
C VAL A 159 4.27 -10.95 5.19
N ASP A 160 3.66 -10.54 4.09
CA ASP A 160 4.31 -10.39 2.80
C ASP A 160 4.96 -9.01 2.75
N VAL A 161 6.24 -8.97 2.37
CA VAL A 161 7.01 -7.74 2.15
C VAL A 161 7.48 -7.73 0.71
N SER A 162 6.93 -6.82 -0.09
CA SER A 162 7.21 -6.69 -1.52
C SER A 162 7.94 -5.37 -1.83
N GLY A 163 8.51 -5.25 -3.04
CA GLY A 163 9.26 -4.06 -3.47
C GLY A 163 10.77 -4.13 -3.19
N LEU A 164 11.23 -5.15 -2.45
CA LEU A 164 12.66 -5.38 -2.17
C LEU A 164 13.46 -5.70 -3.44
N GLU A 165 12.82 -6.21 -4.49
CA GLU A 165 13.45 -6.44 -5.78
C GLU A 165 13.93 -5.14 -6.45
N TYR A 166 13.32 -4.00 -6.13
CA TYR A 166 13.74 -2.67 -6.56
C TYR A 166 14.65 -1.99 -5.52
N ALA A 167 14.79 -2.57 -4.33
CA ALA A 167 15.59 -2.01 -3.24
C ALA A 167 16.36 -3.09 -2.47
N PRO A 168 17.20 -3.92 -3.14
CA PRO A 168 17.87 -5.06 -2.51
C PRO A 168 18.78 -4.65 -1.35
N SER A 169 19.26 -3.40 -1.34
CA SER A 169 20.04 -2.81 -0.26
C SER A 169 19.30 -2.70 1.09
N MET A 170 17.98 -2.87 1.10
CA MET A 170 17.12 -2.85 2.31
C MET A 170 16.88 -4.25 2.91
N GLU A 171 17.28 -5.34 2.24
CA GLU A 171 17.05 -6.72 2.69
C GLU A 171 17.69 -6.99 4.07
N GLU A 172 18.93 -6.52 4.27
CA GLU A 172 19.62 -6.68 5.54
C GLU A 172 18.98 -5.84 6.65
N ASP A 173 18.52 -4.61 6.33
CA ASP A 173 17.80 -3.77 7.29
C ASP A 173 16.50 -4.43 7.74
N LEU A 174 15.73 -5.00 6.81
CA LEU A 174 14.50 -5.70 7.11
C LEU A 174 14.77 -6.93 7.99
N ARG A 175 15.78 -7.74 7.62
CA ARG A 175 16.19 -8.90 8.42
C ARG A 175 16.58 -8.48 9.84
N ALA A 176 17.30 -7.38 9.97
CA ALA A 176 17.77 -6.88 11.25
C ALA A 176 16.65 -6.19 12.06
N ALA A 177 15.65 -5.58 11.41
CA ALA A 177 14.45 -5.04 12.04
C ALA A 177 13.55 -6.16 12.60
N ALA A 178 13.55 -7.32 11.94
CA ALA A 178 12.84 -8.50 12.39
C ALA A 178 13.51 -9.21 13.58
N GLN A 179 14.77 -8.86 13.93
CA GLN A 179 15.48 -9.47 15.06
C GLN A 179 14.79 -9.10 16.37
N GLY A 180 14.10 -10.06 16.97
CA GLY A 180 13.36 -9.89 18.23
C GLY A 180 11.85 -10.09 18.09
N LEU A 181 11.33 -10.03 16.86
CA LEU A 181 9.95 -10.42 16.58
C LEU A 181 9.85 -11.94 16.58
N ARG A 182 8.95 -12.48 17.41
CA ARG A 182 8.67 -13.92 17.50
C ARG A 182 7.29 -14.20 16.95
N GLY A 183 7.18 -15.27 16.15
CA GLY A 183 5.89 -15.71 15.62
C GLY A 183 5.38 -14.92 14.41
N LEU A 184 6.20 -14.04 13.83
CA LEU A 184 5.92 -13.36 12.56
C LEU A 184 6.90 -13.85 11.48
N SER A 185 6.39 -14.50 10.44
CA SER A 185 7.14 -14.97 9.29
C SER A 185 7.08 -13.93 8.17
N ILE A 186 8.24 -13.53 7.64
CA ILE A 186 8.34 -12.58 6.52
C ILE A 186 8.46 -13.36 5.22
N LYS A 187 7.51 -13.14 4.31
CA LYS A 187 7.50 -13.66 2.94
C LYS A 187 7.88 -12.55 1.97
N ARG A 188 8.52 -12.89 0.86
CA ARG A 188 9.07 -11.93 -0.12
C ARG A 188 8.25 -11.81 -1.41
N GLU A 189 7.19 -12.60 -1.51
CA GLU A 189 6.33 -12.71 -2.68
C GLU A 189 4.90 -12.77 -2.17
N GLY A 190 4.05 -11.87 -2.69
CA GLY A 190 2.66 -11.76 -2.30
C GLY A 190 1.86 -11.06 -3.40
N PRO A 191 0.54 -11.32 -3.51
CA PRO A 191 -0.28 -10.87 -4.65
C PRO A 191 -0.57 -9.36 -4.66
N GLY A 192 -0.09 -8.61 -3.65
CA GLY A 192 -0.20 -7.15 -3.52
C GLY A 192 1.03 -6.35 -3.97
N ALA A 193 2.09 -6.99 -4.48
CA ALA A 193 3.32 -6.32 -4.89
C ALA A 193 3.08 -5.29 -6.02
N GLY A 194 3.49 -4.03 -5.79
CA GLY A 194 3.37 -2.94 -6.77
C GLY A 194 1.94 -2.54 -7.12
N ARG A 195 0.97 -2.89 -6.26
CA ARG A 195 -0.47 -2.65 -6.48
C ARG A 195 -1.09 -1.66 -5.49
N SER A 196 -0.28 -1.08 -4.60
CA SER A 196 -0.70 -0.11 -3.60
C SER A 196 0.06 1.21 -3.77
N ASP A 197 -0.06 2.11 -2.80
CA ASP A 197 0.51 3.46 -2.80
C ASP A 197 2.04 3.48 -2.97
N ASP A 198 2.76 2.39 -2.66
CA ASP A 198 4.20 2.23 -2.88
C ASP A 198 4.59 2.37 -4.36
N SER A 199 3.70 2.01 -5.28
CA SER A 199 3.97 2.03 -6.72
C SER A 199 4.25 3.43 -7.28
N ASN A 200 3.58 4.46 -6.74
CA ASN A 200 3.83 5.86 -7.13
C ASN A 200 5.20 6.35 -6.67
N PHE A 201 5.76 5.79 -5.59
CA PHE A 201 7.13 6.08 -5.15
C PHE A 201 8.14 5.33 -6.02
N GLN A 202 7.87 4.06 -6.35
CA GLN A 202 8.70 3.28 -7.27
C GLN A 202 8.78 3.92 -8.66
N SER A 203 7.69 4.51 -9.17
CA SER A 203 7.70 5.25 -10.45
C SER A 203 8.61 6.49 -10.42
N ARG A 204 8.85 7.06 -9.23
CA ARG A 204 9.81 8.13 -8.96
C ARG A 204 11.22 7.63 -8.63
N ARG A 205 11.49 6.33 -8.78
CA ARG A 205 12.76 5.67 -8.44
C ARG A 205 13.13 5.80 -6.96
N ILE A 206 12.14 5.88 -6.09
CA ILE A 206 12.32 5.85 -4.64
C ILE A 206 12.20 4.40 -4.17
N PRO A 207 13.16 3.89 -3.38
CA PRO A 207 13.02 2.60 -2.70
C PRO A 207 11.73 2.55 -1.88
N ALA A 208 10.78 1.71 -2.26
CA ALA A 208 9.52 1.56 -1.55
C ALA A 208 9.18 0.10 -1.36
N ILE A 209 8.77 -0.25 -0.14
CA ILE A 209 8.31 -1.59 0.19
C ILE A 209 6.89 -1.55 0.74
N ASN A 210 6.14 -2.62 0.51
CA ASN A 210 4.78 -2.78 1.00
C ASN A 210 4.66 -3.97 1.96
N PHE A 211 4.10 -3.75 3.14
CA PHE A 211 3.69 -4.77 4.09
C PHE A 211 2.24 -5.14 3.84
N PHE A 212 1.97 -6.42 3.61
CA PHE A 212 0.65 -6.94 3.24
C PHE A 212 0.39 -8.30 3.88
N THR A 213 -0.84 -8.60 4.31
CA THR A 213 -1.16 -9.89 4.97
C THR A 213 -2.00 -10.84 4.12
N GLY A 214 -2.20 -10.51 2.85
CA GLY A 214 -2.88 -11.37 1.88
C GLY A 214 -4.36 -11.04 1.71
N PHE A 215 -4.91 -11.41 0.55
CA PHE A 215 -6.35 -11.33 0.34
C PHE A 215 -7.10 -12.38 1.17
N HIS A 216 -8.33 -12.07 1.53
CA HIS A 216 -9.23 -12.96 2.25
C HIS A 216 -10.66 -12.81 1.73
N GLY A 217 -11.56 -13.70 2.18
CA GLY A 217 -12.94 -13.75 1.69
C GLY A 217 -13.80 -12.51 1.97
N ASP A 218 -13.30 -11.58 2.79
CA ASP A 218 -14.00 -10.34 3.14
C ASP A 218 -13.45 -9.10 2.40
N TYR A 219 -12.37 -9.24 1.63
CA TYR A 219 -11.78 -8.14 0.86
C TYR A 219 -12.84 -7.45 -0.01
N HIS A 220 -12.96 -6.13 0.12
CA HIS A 220 -13.96 -5.30 -0.58
C HIS A 220 -15.42 -5.75 -0.37
N ARG A 221 -15.73 -6.30 0.81
CA ARG A 221 -17.09 -6.70 1.21
C ARG A 221 -17.48 -6.10 2.56
N PRO A 222 -18.78 -6.01 2.89
CA PRO A 222 -19.24 -5.53 4.20
C PRO A 222 -18.74 -6.35 5.39
N GLY A 223 -18.25 -7.57 5.13
CA GLY A 223 -17.71 -8.43 6.17
C GLY A 223 -16.30 -8.07 6.63
N ASP A 224 -15.62 -7.10 6.00
CA ASP A 224 -14.31 -6.65 6.47
C ASP A 224 -14.45 -5.73 7.68
N ASP A 225 -14.63 -6.38 8.84
CA ASP A 225 -15.01 -5.74 10.10
C ASP A 225 -14.02 -6.04 11.24
N TRP A 226 -14.02 -5.16 12.24
CA TRP A 226 -12.98 -5.05 13.26
C TRP A 226 -12.81 -6.32 14.10
N GLU A 227 -13.87 -7.11 14.30
CA GLU A 227 -13.84 -8.34 15.11
C GLU A 227 -12.88 -9.38 14.55
N LYS A 228 -12.52 -9.26 13.27
CA LYS A 228 -11.71 -10.25 12.58
C LYS A 228 -10.25 -9.83 12.45
N ILE A 229 -9.87 -8.68 13.01
CA ILE A 229 -8.50 -8.16 13.04
C ILE A 229 -7.65 -8.94 14.05
N ASP A 230 -6.49 -9.41 13.59
CA ASP A 230 -5.42 -9.96 14.41
C ASP A 230 -4.58 -8.81 15.00
N ALA A 231 -5.09 -8.18 16.06
CA ALA A 231 -4.45 -7.02 16.67
C ALA A 231 -3.00 -7.29 17.14
N GLN A 232 -2.71 -8.52 17.58
CA GLN A 232 -1.34 -8.90 17.97
C GLN A 232 -0.43 -8.93 16.75
N GLY A 233 -0.85 -9.59 15.67
CA GLY A 233 -0.09 -9.65 14.43
C GLY A 233 0.11 -8.27 13.79
N THR A 234 -0.93 -7.43 13.76
CA THR A 234 -0.84 -6.04 13.28
C THR A 234 0.17 -5.23 14.09
N SER A 235 0.15 -5.35 15.42
CA SER A 235 1.13 -4.69 16.29
C SER A 235 2.58 -5.15 16.01
N GLN A 236 2.78 -6.44 15.70
CA GLN A 236 4.10 -6.94 15.30
C GLN A 236 4.56 -6.37 13.95
N ILE A 237 3.66 -6.22 12.98
CA ILE A 237 3.97 -5.58 11.69
C ILE A 237 4.27 -4.09 11.86
N ALA A 238 3.49 -3.37 12.68
CA ALA A 238 3.78 -1.98 13.02
C ALA A 238 5.14 -1.82 13.69
N THR A 239 5.50 -2.74 14.61
CA THR A 239 6.83 -2.79 15.24
C THR A 239 7.93 -3.06 14.22
N LEU A 240 7.71 -3.99 13.28
CA LEU A 240 8.65 -4.28 12.19
C LEU A 240 8.92 -3.04 11.33
N ALA A 241 7.85 -2.34 10.90
CA ALA A 241 7.95 -1.12 10.11
C ALA A 241 8.65 0.01 10.88
N PHE A 242 8.36 0.17 12.18
CA PHE A 242 9.03 1.13 13.06
C PHE A 242 10.54 0.87 13.20
N GLU A 243 10.92 -0.38 13.48
CA GLU A 243 12.32 -0.78 13.61
C GLU A 243 13.08 -0.65 12.29
N LEU A 244 12.42 -0.98 11.17
CA LEU A 244 12.97 -0.76 9.84
C LEU A 244 13.18 0.73 9.56
N ALA A 245 12.20 1.59 9.85
CA ALA A 245 12.34 3.03 9.69
C ALA A 245 13.51 3.58 10.52
N ALA A 246 13.72 3.10 11.74
CA ALA A 246 14.85 3.51 12.58
C ALA A 246 16.19 3.11 11.96
N ARG A 247 16.30 1.89 11.40
CA ARG A 247 17.50 1.44 10.70
C ARG A 247 17.79 2.28 9.47
N LEU A 248 16.79 2.44 8.60
CA LEU A 248 16.90 3.26 7.40
C LEU A 248 17.27 4.72 7.75
N ALA A 249 16.71 5.26 8.83
CA ALA A 249 17.04 6.61 9.29
C ALA A 249 18.51 6.70 9.70
N ALA A 250 19.03 5.70 10.42
CA ALA A 250 20.41 5.67 10.89
C ALA A 250 21.45 5.41 9.77
N ARG A 251 21.09 4.69 8.70
CA ARG A 251 22.02 4.25 7.63
C ARG A 251 22.97 5.36 7.14
N PRO A 252 24.28 5.12 7.01
CA PRO A 252 25.22 6.13 6.54
C PRO A 252 24.93 6.58 5.09
N THR A 253 24.43 5.67 4.25
CA THR A 253 24.08 5.94 2.85
C THR A 253 22.59 5.69 2.61
N ARG A 254 22.04 6.38 1.60
CA ARG A 254 20.66 6.16 1.15
C ARG A 254 20.49 4.71 0.65
N PRO A 255 19.31 4.09 0.82
CA PRO A 255 18.99 2.88 0.09
C PRO A 255 19.04 3.14 -1.42
N GLU A 256 19.51 2.14 -2.17
CA GLU A 256 19.62 2.21 -3.62
C GLU A 256 18.34 1.67 -4.28
N PHE A 257 17.85 2.40 -5.29
CA PHE A 257 16.80 1.91 -6.18
C PHE A 257 17.43 1.25 -7.42
N VAL A 258 17.03 0.02 -7.70
CA VAL A 258 17.50 -0.77 -8.85
C VAL A 258 16.35 -0.91 -9.84
N GLN A 259 16.62 -0.56 -11.10
CA GLN A 259 15.68 -0.77 -12.21
C GLN A 259 15.91 -2.16 -12.80
N ARG A 260 14.83 -2.93 -13.00
CA ARG A 260 14.87 -4.18 -13.76
C ARG A 260 14.73 -3.95 -15.26
#